data_AF-A0A437C532-F1
#
_entry.id   AF-A0A437C532-F1
#
_cell.length_a   1.000
_cell.length_b   1.000
_cell.length_c   1.000
_cell.angle_alpha   90.00
_cell.angle_beta   90.00
_cell.angle_gamma   90.00
#
_symmetry.space_group_name_H-M   'P 1'
#
loop_
_entity.id
_entity.type
_entity.pdbx_description
1 polymer ?
#
loop_
_entity_poly.entity_id
_entity_poly.type
_entity_poly.pdbx_seq_one_letter_code
_entity_poly.pdbx_strand_id
1 'polypeptide(L)'
;MKSSIESCLAQVLQKDVGRRLQVGQDVIDFLLDENKSLDLEEDQAVLDKLVDGIVSSWVSSSNFKVALLGLDMLCVLVSRLQEKFKGHVGTVLPSLIDRLGDAKEQVRDQDQSLLLKIMDQAASPQFVWDQLVAGFKHKNNKTREGTCLCLIATLNTFGAHGLTLSKIVPHVCNLLSDPTCQVRDGAMSCLVEIYRHVGERVRTDLSKKGLPQSRLNAIFSKLDEVQRSGNMILSSNAWWVLVEESYGEQQPKGWLGSEFQVEGRAIERGVHR
;
A
#
# COMPACT_ATOMS: atom_id res chain seq x y z
N MET A 1 4.07 -0.60 -40.76
CA MET A 1 2.87 -0.08 -40.07
C MET A 1 3.29 0.03 -38.61
N LYS A 2 3.27 1.21 -37.98
CA LYS A 2 3.62 1.31 -36.55
C LYS A 2 2.66 0.42 -35.77
N SER A 3 3.17 -0.32 -34.79
CA SER A 3 2.31 -1.14 -33.95
C SER A 3 1.34 -0.26 -33.17
N SER A 4 0.24 -0.86 -32.71
CA SER A 4 -0.80 -0.15 -31.97
C SER A 4 -0.22 0.48 -30.70
N ILE A 5 0.69 -0.25 -30.03
CA ILE A 5 1.41 0.22 -28.84
C ILE A 5 2.43 1.33 -29.12
N GLU A 6 3.13 1.34 -30.26
CA GLU A 6 4.07 2.42 -30.63
C GLU A 6 3.35 3.75 -30.81
N SER A 7 2.12 3.72 -31.34
CA SER A 7 1.27 4.90 -31.47
C SER A 7 0.86 5.43 -30.09
N CYS A 8 0.46 4.54 -29.17
CA CYS A 8 0.17 4.89 -27.78
C CYS A 8 1.40 5.48 -27.08
N LEU A 9 2.57 4.86 -27.22
CA LEU A 9 3.82 5.36 -26.66
C LEU A 9 4.13 6.78 -27.16
N ALA A 10 3.90 7.06 -28.45
CA ALA A 10 4.06 8.42 -28.97
C ALA A 10 3.12 9.44 -28.31
N GLN A 11 1.87 9.05 -27.99
CA GLN A 11 0.94 9.90 -27.22
C GLN A 11 1.37 10.08 -25.77
N VAL A 12 2.01 9.09 -25.15
CA VAL A 12 2.54 9.22 -23.78
C VAL A 12 3.77 10.14 -23.74
N LEU A 13 4.65 10.05 -24.74
CA LEU A 13 5.92 10.79 -24.78
C LEU A 13 5.78 12.25 -25.26
N GLN A 14 4.65 12.61 -25.86
CA GLN A 14 4.40 13.99 -26.30
C GLN A 14 4.37 14.97 -25.11
N LYS A 15 4.82 16.21 -25.32
CA LYS A 15 5.10 17.20 -24.26
C LYS A 15 4.04 18.29 -24.07
N ASP A 16 3.10 18.40 -24.99
CA ASP A 16 2.12 19.48 -24.97
C ASP A 16 1.00 19.19 -23.96
N VAL A 17 0.82 20.07 -22.98
CA VAL A 17 -0.17 19.89 -21.90
C VAL A 17 -1.59 19.87 -22.46
N GLY A 18 -1.91 20.73 -23.44
CA GLY A 18 -3.23 20.78 -24.05
C GLY A 18 -3.57 19.48 -24.76
N ARG A 19 -2.62 18.95 -25.54
CA ARG A 19 -2.74 17.68 -26.21
C ARG A 19 -2.85 16.53 -25.23
N ARG A 20 -2.08 16.51 -24.12
CA ARG A 20 -2.19 15.47 -23.07
C ARG A 20 -3.59 15.42 -22.48
N LEU A 21 -4.19 16.57 -22.22
CA LEU A 21 -5.56 16.65 -21.72
C LEU A 21 -6.59 16.17 -22.74
N GLN A 22 -6.33 16.31 -24.04
CA GLN A 22 -7.21 15.81 -25.09
C GLN A 22 -7.12 14.30 -25.28
N VAL A 23 -5.90 13.75 -25.30
CA VAL A 23 -5.67 12.34 -25.66
C VAL A 23 -5.57 11.41 -24.45
N GLY A 24 -5.52 11.94 -23.23
CA GLY A 24 -5.29 11.14 -22.04
C GLY A 24 -6.35 10.07 -21.83
N GLN A 25 -7.63 10.40 -22.05
CA GLN A 25 -8.71 9.42 -21.97
C GLN A 25 -8.59 8.36 -23.08
N ASP A 26 -8.27 8.75 -24.31
CA ASP A 26 -8.07 7.80 -25.42
C ASP A 26 -6.93 6.81 -25.12
N VAL A 27 -5.86 7.27 -24.47
CA VAL A 27 -4.75 6.41 -24.02
C VAL A 27 -5.21 5.44 -22.93
N ILE A 28 -5.99 5.91 -21.95
CA ILE A 28 -6.56 5.05 -20.90
C ILE A 28 -7.46 3.97 -21.51
N ASP A 29 -8.39 4.36 -22.40
CA ASP A 29 -9.31 3.46 -23.09
C ASP A 29 -8.56 2.44 -23.95
N PHE A 30 -7.46 2.86 -24.57
CA PHE A 30 -6.58 1.98 -25.33
C PHE A 30 -5.90 0.92 -24.45
N LEU A 31 -5.36 1.32 -23.30
CA LEU A 31 -4.68 0.42 -22.36
C LEU A 31 -5.66 -0.54 -21.66
N LEU A 32 -6.91 -0.11 -21.47
CA LEU A 32 -8.00 -0.91 -20.90
C LEU A 32 -8.49 -1.99 -21.87
N ASP A 33 -8.50 -1.72 -23.18
CA ASP A 33 -8.99 -2.66 -24.19
C ASP A 33 -7.89 -3.64 -24.61
N GLU A 34 -7.89 -4.83 -24.00
CA GLU A 34 -6.92 -5.91 -24.28
C GLU A 34 -6.86 -6.28 -25.77
N ASN A 35 -7.98 -6.18 -26.50
CA ASN A 35 -8.02 -6.52 -27.92
C ASN A 35 -7.28 -5.49 -28.79
N LYS A 36 -7.23 -4.22 -28.36
CA LYS A 36 -6.55 -3.15 -29.09
C LYS A 36 -5.05 -3.11 -28.86
N SER A 37 -4.59 -3.76 -27.79
CA SER A 37 -3.26 -3.60 -27.23
C SER A 37 -2.62 -4.95 -26.89
N LEU A 38 -2.92 -5.99 -27.68
CA LEU A 38 -2.42 -7.36 -27.51
C LEU A 38 -0.88 -7.42 -27.43
N ASP A 39 -0.22 -6.49 -28.11
CA ASP A 39 1.24 -6.33 -28.19
C ASP A 39 1.87 -5.64 -26.97
N LEU A 40 1.08 -5.18 -25.98
CA LEU A 40 1.60 -4.47 -24.79
C LEU A 40 2.62 -5.31 -24.00
N GLU A 41 2.36 -6.61 -23.86
CA GLU A 41 3.19 -7.52 -23.06
C GLU A 41 4.25 -8.26 -23.89
N GLU A 42 4.22 -8.12 -25.22
CA GLU A 42 5.16 -8.80 -26.12
C GLU A 42 6.53 -8.12 -26.15
N ASP A 43 6.56 -6.78 -26.08
CA ASP A 43 7.78 -5.97 -26.08
C ASP A 43 8.01 -5.28 -24.72
N GLN A 44 8.81 -5.92 -23.88
CA GLN A 44 9.17 -5.40 -22.56
C GLN A 44 9.85 -4.03 -22.64
N ALA A 45 10.66 -3.76 -23.67
CA ALA A 45 11.36 -2.48 -23.80
C ALA A 45 10.41 -1.32 -24.15
N VAL A 46 9.33 -1.61 -24.88
CA VAL A 46 8.26 -0.64 -25.15
C VAL A 46 7.43 -0.41 -23.88
N LEU A 47 7.09 -1.46 -23.14
CA LEU A 47 6.36 -1.35 -21.88
C LEU A 47 7.15 -0.52 -20.84
N ASP A 48 8.45 -0.76 -20.69
CA ASP A 48 9.31 0.00 -19.78
C ASP A 48 9.31 1.48 -20.15
N LYS A 49 9.48 1.81 -21.43
CA LYS A 49 9.41 3.21 -21.93
C LYS A 49 8.03 3.84 -21.71
N LEU A 50 6.96 3.05 -21.81
CA LEU A 50 5.61 3.52 -21.57
C LEU A 50 5.44 3.91 -20.10
N VAL A 51 5.82 3.03 -19.17
CA VAL A 51 5.76 3.29 -17.73
C VAL A 51 6.62 4.50 -17.36
N ASP A 52 7.88 4.53 -17.83
CA ASP A 52 8.79 5.66 -17.61
C ASP A 52 8.21 6.98 -18.15
N GLY A 53 7.57 6.93 -19.32
CA GLY A 53 6.88 8.06 -19.94
C GLY A 53 5.71 8.55 -19.07
N ILE A 54 4.85 7.64 -18.60
CA ILE A 54 3.72 7.98 -17.72
C ILE A 54 4.22 8.63 -16.42
N VAL A 55 5.23 8.06 -15.77
CA VAL A 55 5.79 8.57 -14.51
C VAL A 55 6.43 9.94 -14.69
N SER A 56 7.35 10.06 -15.66
CA SER A 56 8.16 11.27 -15.84
C SER A 56 7.38 12.44 -16.42
N SER A 57 6.36 12.18 -17.25
CA SER A 57 5.62 13.22 -17.96
C SER A 57 4.22 13.48 -17.43
N TRP A 58 3.51 12.45 -16.97
CA TRP A 58 2.11 12.59 -16.58
C TRP A 58 1.97 12.72 -15.08
N VAL A 59 2.38 11.70 -14.32
CA VAL A 59 2.32 11.69 -12.85
C VAL A 59 3.10 12.86 -12.25
N SER A 60 4.28 13.14 -12.80
CA SER A 60 5.14 14.25 -12.34
C SER A 60 4.72 15.63 -12.87
N SER A 61 3.58 15.75 -13.58
CA SER A 61 3.12 17.01 -14.14
C SER A 61 2.76 18.04 -13.06
N SER A 62 2.98 19.33 -13.36
CA SER A 62 2.49 20.45 -12.56
C SER A 62 1.00 20.74 -12.79
N ASN A 63 0.42 20.24 -13.89
CA ASN A 63 -1.01 20.32 -14.14
C ASN A 63 -1.70 19.11 -13.48
N PHE A 64 -2.47 19.37 -12.42
CA PHE A 64 -3.10 18.30 -11.64
C PHE A 64 -4.02 17.40 -12.48
N LYS A 65 -4.69 17.91 -13.52
CA LYS A 65 -5.53 17.08 -14.40
C LYS A 65 -4.71 16.10 -15.24
N VAL A 66 -3.52 16.52 -15.69
CA VAL A 66 -2.58 15.63 -16.38
C VAL A 66 -2.01 14.60 -15.39
N ALA A 67 -1.74 14.99 -14.15
CA ALA A 67 -1.30 14.06 -13.11
C ALA A 67 -2.37 12.99 -12.80
N LEU A 68 -3.64 13.38 -12.65
CA LEU A 68 -4.76 12.43 -12.46
C LEU A 68 -4.85 11.43 -13.62
N LEU A 69 -4.78 11.90 -14.88
CA LEU A 69 -4.74 11.01 -16.05
C LEU A 69 -3.55 10.05 -16.01
N GLY A 70 -2.37 10.51 -15.58
CA GLY A 70 -1.20 9.64 -15.41
C GLY A 70 -1.40 8.57 -14.33
N LEU A 71 -2.03 8.92 -13.22
CA LEU A 71 -2.37 7.97 -12.15
C LEU A 71 -3.39 6.94 -12.65
N ASP A 72 -4.39 7.34 -13.44
CA ASP A 72 -5.35 6.43 -14.06
C ASP A 72 -4.68 5.46 -15.04
N MET A 73 -3.76 5.94 -15.88
CA MET A 73 -2.98 5.07 -16.76
C MET A 73 -2.20 4.01 -15.97
N LEU A 74 -1.56 4.39 -14.86
CA LEU A 74 -0.89 3.42 -13.98
C LEU A 74 -1.89 2.45 -13.32
N CYS A 75 -3.05 2.93 -12.87
CA CYS A 75 -4.11 2.08 -12.32
C CYS A 75 -4.54 0.99 -13.32
N VAL A 76 -4.70 1.36 -14.59
CA VAL A 76 -5.03 0.42 -15.67
C VAL A 76 -3.91 -0.60 -15.86
N LEU A 77 -2.67 -0.14 -15.97
CA LEU A 77 -1.51 -1.03 -16.14
C LEU A 77 -1.35 -2.00 -14.97
N VAL A 78 -1.54 -1.56 -13.72
CA VAL A 78 -1.51 -2.44 -12.53
C VAL A 78 -2.62 -3.49 -12.62
N SER A 79 -3.84 -3.09 -13.01
CA SER A 79 -4.97 -4.03 -13.17
C SER A 79 -4.72 -5.07 -14.26
N ARG A 80 -4.02 -4.68 -15.30
CA ARG A 80 -3.81 -5.55 -16.45
C ARG A 80 -2.64 -6.49 -16.24
N LEU A 81 -1.52 -5.94 -15.77
CA LEU A 81 -0.27 -6.67 -15.63
C LEU A 81 -0.20 -7.48 -14.33
N GLN A 82 -0.97 -7.08 -13.29
CA GLN A 82 -0.98 -7.75 -11.98
C GLN A 82 0.47 -7.93 -11.46
N GLU A 83 0.86 -9.15 -11.07
CA GLU A 83 2.20 -9.47 -10.59
C GLU A 83 3.32 -9.14 -11.59
N LYS A 84 3.04 -9.08 -12.90
CA LYS A 84 4.04 -8.68 -13.91
C LYS A 84 4.45 -7.22 -13.76
N PHE A 85 3.61 -6.38 -13.15
CA PHE A 85 3.95 -4.98 -12.85
C PHE A 85 4.98 -4.84 -11.71
N LYS A 86 5.27 -5.91 -10.96
CA LYS A 86 6.20 -5.87 -9.82
C LYS A 86 7.57 -5.29 -10.18
N GLY A 87 8.07 -5.57 -11.39
CA GLY A 87 9.34 -5.04 -11.89
C GLY A 87 9.37 -3.50 -12.01
N HIS A 88 8.20 -2.88 -12.24
CA HIS A 88 8.05 -1.44 -12.41
C HIS A 88 7.78 -0.69 -11.10
N VAL A 89 7.49 -1.39 -10.01
CA VAL A 89 7.15 -0.77 -8.71
C VAL A 89 8.26 0.18 -8.23
N GLY A 90 9.53 -0.23 -8.34
CA GLY A 90 10.66 0.62 -7.95
C GLY A 90 10.80 1.89 -8.81
N THR A 91 10.37 1.83 -10.07
CA THR A 91 10.37 2.97 -11.00
C THR A 91 9.27 3.97 -10.67
N VAL A 92 8.06 3.50 -10.36
CA VAL A 92 6.91 4.39 -10.14
C VAL A 92 6.92 5.02 -8.73
N LEU A 93 7.41 4.29 -7.73
CA LEU A 93 7.26 4.69 -6.32
C LEU A 93 7.80 6.07 -5.96
N PRO A 94 8.97 6.53 -6.44
CA PRO A 94 9.46 7.87 -6.12
C PRO A 94 8.47 8.98 -6.48
N SER A 95 7.84 8.90 -7.66
CA SER A 95 6.84 9.90 -8.09
C SER A 95 5.53 9.78 -7.32
N LEU A 96 5.11 8.56 -6.95
CA LEU A 96 3.91 8.36 -6.11
C LEU A 96 4.14 8.93 -4.70
N ILE A 97 5.32 8.70 -4.09
CA ILE A 97 5.68 9.33 -2.81
C ILE A 97 5.58 10.86 -2.88
N ASP A 98 6.05 11.46 -3.98
CA ASP A 98 5.89 12.91 -4.18
C ASP A 98 4.41 13.33 -4.28
N ARG A 99 3.56 12.52 -4.94
CA ARG A 99 2.13 12.80 -5.13
C ARG A 99 1.28 12.67 -3.88
N LEU A 100 1.70 11.89 -2.88
CA LEU A 100 1.10 11.93 -1.53
C LEU A 100 1.16 13.33 -0.90
N GLY A 101 2.03 14.21 -1.38
CA GLY A 101 2.14 15.60 -0.94
C GLY A 101 1.53 16.64 -1.89
N ASP A 102 0.74 16.23 -2.88
CA ASP A 102 0.18 17.13 -3.89
C ASP A 102 -0.71 18.22 -3.27
N ALA A 103 -0.73 19.40 -3.91
CA ALA A 103 -1.56 20.51 -3.48
C ALA A 103 -3.06 20.19 -3.58
N LYS A 104 -3.47 19.36 -4.54
CA LYS A 104 -4.85 18.95 -4.76
C LYS A 104 -5.14 17.64 -4.03
N GLU A 105 -6.19 17.67 -3.22
CA GLU A 105 -6.67 16.49 -2.48
C GLU A 105 -7.01 15.33 -3.39
N GLN A 106 -7.70 15.59 -4.50
CA GLN A 106 -8.03 14.58 -5.51
C GLN A 106 -6.81 13.79 -6.01
N VAL A 107 -5.65 14.46 -6.16
CA VAL A 107 -4.41 13.77 -6.58
C VAL A 107 -3.89 12.87 -5.47
N ARG A 108 -3.90 13.35 -4.22
CA ARG A 108 -3.46 12.56 -3.06
C ARG A 108 -4.34 11.33 -2.83
N ASP A 109 -5.65 11.47 -2.96
CA ASP A 109 -6.61 10.38 -2.74
C ASP A 109 -6.48 9.29 -3.81
N GLN A 110 -6.33 9.71 -5.08
CA GLN A 110 -6.15 8.79 -6.20
C GLN A 110 -4.77 8.10 -6.13
N ASP A 111 -3.72 8.82 -5.75
CA ASP A 111 -2.39 8.28 -5.54
C ASP A 111 -2.35 7.25 -4.39
N GLN A 112 -2.99 7.54 -3.26
CA GLN A 112 -3.16 6.57 -2.16
C GLN A 112 -3.92 5.33 -2.62
N SER A 113 -5.00 5.52 -3.39
CA SER A 113 -5.78 4.41 -3.94
C SER A 113 -4.95 3.53 -4.89
N LEU A 114 -4.10 4.15 -5.74
CA LEU A 114 -3.16 3.44 -6.61
C LEU A 114 -2.10 2.69 -5.81
N LEU A 115 -1.52 3.29 -4.75
CA LEU A 115 -0.55 2.62 -3.88
C LEU A 115 -1.16 1.37 -3.23
N LEU A 116 -2.38 1.45 -2.70
CA LEU A 116 -3.09 0.29 -2.15
C LEU A 116 -3.36 -0.76 -3.23
N LYS A 117 -3.73 -0.34 -4.43
CA LYS A 117 -3.94 -1.26 -5.55
C LYS A 117 -2.66 -1.99 -5.98
N ILE A 118 -1.52 -1.30 -5.99
CA ILE A 118 -0.21 -1.93 -6.23
C ILE A 118 0.08 -2.98 -5.15
N MET A 119 -0.23 -2.68 -3.89
CA MET A 119 -0.07 -3.61 -2.76
C MET A 119 -0.98 -4.85 -2.83
N ASP A 120 -2.14 -4.71 -3.48
CA ASP A 120 -3.13 -5.78 -3.64
C ASP A 120 -2.82 -6.67 -4.86
N GLN A 121 -2.42 -6.07 -5.99
CA GLN A 121 -2.42 -6.73 -7.30
C GLN A 121 -1.03 -7.00 -7.89
N ALA A 122 -0.02 -6.19 -7.53
CA ALA A 122 1.30 -6.25 -8.16
C ALA A 122 2.41 -6.73 -7.23
N ALA A 123 2.40 -6.30 -5.97
CA ALA A 123 3.41 -6.66 -4.99
C ALA A 123 2.83 -6.64 -3.59
N SER A 124 3.38 -7.41 -2.64
CA SER A 124 2.86 -7.42 -1.28
C SER A 124 2.98 -6.05 -0.57
N PRO A 125 2.14 -5.77 0.45
CA PRO A 125 2.28 -4.55 1.25
C PRO A 125 3.70 -4.33 1.79
N GLN A 126 4.35 -5.39 2.30
CA GLN A 126 5.73 -5.31 2.77
C GLN A 126 6.70 -4.82 1.68
N PHE A 127 6.59 -5.36 0.46
CA PHE A 127 7.49 -5.01 -0.65
C PHE A 127 7.41 -3.52 -1.01
N VAL A 128 6.19 -2.99 -1.03
CA VAL A 128 5.96 -1.55 -1.28
C VAL A 128 6.48 -0.72 -0.12
N TRP A 129 6.16 -1.11 1.12
CA TRP A 129 6.55 -0.38 2.32
C TRP A 129 8.06 -0.37 2.59
N ASP A 130 8.82 -1.37 2.12
CA ASP A 130 10.29 -1.36 2.20
C ASP A 130 10.90 -0.12 1.51
N GLN A 131 10.20 0.47 0.53
CA GLN A 131 10.61 1.68 -0.17
C GLN A 131 9.80 2.91 0.27
N LEU A 132 8.48 2.74 0.51
CA LEU A 132 7.57 3.83 0.87
C LEU A 132 7.93 4.52 2.20
N VAL A 133 8.64 3.84 3.10
CA VAL A 133 9.18 4.42 4.35
C VAL A 133 10.05 5.67 4.14
N ALA A 134 10.60 5.87 2.93
CA ALA A 134 11.32 7.09 2.57
C ALA A 134 10.43 8.34 2.65
N GLY A 135 9.11 8.20 2.43
CA GLY A 135 8.12 9.27 2.51
C GLY A 135 8.06 9.96 3.88
N PHE A 136 8.33 9.22 4.97
CA PHE A 136 8.40 9.79 6.32
C PHE A 136 9.52 10.81 6.50
N LYS A 137 10.54 10.82 5.64
CA LYS A 137 11.66 11.78 5.69
C LYS A 137 11.61 12.79 4.55
N HIS A 138 10.50 12.88 3.83
CA HIS A 138 10.39 13.74 2.67
C HIS A 138 10.46 15.24 3.04
N LYS A 139 11.04 16.06 2.17
CA LYS A 139 11.17 17.51 2.40
C LYS A 139 9.82 18.22 2.50
N ASN A 140 8.81 17.76 1.74
CA ASN A 140 7.47 18.30 1.75
C ASN A 140 6.69 17.75 2.96
N ASN A 141 6.16 18.64 3.81
CA ASN A 141 5.39 18.25 4.99
C ASN A 141 4.11 17.48 4.64
N LYS A 142 3.42 17.85 3.55
CA LYS A 142 2.24 17.14 3.07
C LYS A 142 2.55 15.71 2.66
N THR A 143 3.74 15.45 2.09
CA THR A 143 4.15 14.07 1.77
C THR A 143 4.36 13.26 3.05
N ARG A 144 5.00 13.85 4.08
CA ARG A 144 5.21 13.16 5.36
C ARG A 144 3.87 12.80 6.03
N GLU A 145 2.94 13.76 6.04
CA GLU A 145 1.56 13.55 6.49
C GLU A 145 0.83 12.50 5.63
N GLY A 146 0.87 12.63 4.31
CA GLY A 146 0.26 11.69 3.37
C GLY A 146 0.83 10.27 3.50
N THR A 147 2.11 10.12 3.84
CA THR A 147 2.73 8.82 4.14
C THR A 147 2.13 8.21 5.41
N CYS A 148 1.88 9.02 6.46
CA CYS A 148 1.15 8.56 7.64
C CYS A 148 -0.27 8.08 7.28
N LEU A 149 -1.02 8.89 6.54
CA LEU A 149 -2.37 8.53 6.10
C LEU A 149 -2.38 7.26 5.24
N CYS A 150 -1.39 7.09 4.37
CA CYS A 150 -1.24 5.88 3.56
C CYS A 150 -0.95 4.64 4.43
N LEU A 151 -0.20 4.77 5.53
CA LEU A 151 0.03 3.67 6.47
C LEU A 151 -1.26 3.25 7.17
N ILE A 152 -2.05 4.22 7.64
CA ILE A 152 -3.38 3.98 8.22
C ILE A 152 -4.28 3.25 7.23
N ALA A 153 -4.35 3.73 5.97
CA ALA A 153 -5.13 3.09 4.93
C ALA A 153 -4.64 1.66 4.61
N THR A 154 -3.32 1.44 4.61
CA THR A 154 -2.73 0.11 4.44
C THR A 154 -3.16 -0.83 5.57
N LEU A 155 -3.08 -0.40 6.83
CA LEU A 155 -3.48 -1.20 7.99
C LEU A 155 -4.95 -1.54 7.97
N ASN A 156 -5.81 -0.58 7.64
CA ASN A 156 -7.26 -0.80 7.53
C ASN A 156 -7.61 -1.77 6.38
N THR A 157 -6.83 -1.78 5.29
CA THR A 157 -7.10 -2.62 4.11
C THR A 157 -6.55 -4.03 4.27
N PHE A 158 -5.29 -4.17 4.71
CA PHE A 158 -4.55 -5.44 4.69
C PHE A 158 -4.26 -6.01 6.09
N GLY A 159 -4.54 -5.23 7.15
CA GLY A 159 -4.15 -5.55 8.52
C GLY A 159 -2.65 -5.39 8.78
N ALA A 160 -2.25 -5.67 10.02
CA ALA A 160 -0.86 -5.52 10.47
C ALA A 160 0.07 -6.69 10.10
N HIS A 161 -0.47 -7.89 9.84
CA HIS A 161 0.32 -9.11 9.64
C HIS A 161 1.22 -9.05 8.38
N GLY A 162 0.78 -8.34 7.34
CA GLY A 162 1.54 -8.16 6.10
C GLY A 162 2.68 -7.15 6.21
N LEU A 163 2.92 -6.59 7.40
CA LEU A 163 3.92 -5.54 7.62
C LEU A 163 4.83 -5.85 8.82
N THR A 164 6.12 -5.57 8.63
CA THR A 164 7.14 -5.59 9.67
C THR A 164 7.11 -4.25 10.41
N LEU A 165 6.08 -4.04 11.22
CA LEU A 165 5.84 -2.76 11.89
C LEU A 165 6.99 -2.30 12.80
N SER A 166 7.81 -3.24 13.31
CA SER A 166 9.01 -2.92 14.10
C SER A 166 10.05 -2.08 13.32
N LYS A 167 10.05 -2.17 11.98
CA LYS A 167 10.87 -1.33 11.08
C LYS A 167 10.23 0.02 10.77
N ILE A 168 8.89 0.10 10.77
CA ILE A 168 8.14 1.30 10.38
C ILE A 168 7.92 2.25 11.58
N VAL A 169 7.53 1.70 12.74
CA VAL A 169 7.24 2.45 13.97
C VAL A 169 8.33 3.47 14.34
N PRO A 170 9.64 3.17 14.26
CA PRO A 170 10.68 4.16 14.54
C PRO A 170 10.57 5.43 13.68
N HIS A 171 10.18 5.30 12.42
CA HIS A 171 9.99 6.45 11.52
C HIS A 171 8.79 7.29 11.96
N VAL A 172 7.68 6.65 12.33
CA VAL A 172 6.48 7.33 12.86
C VAL A 172 6.79 8.05 14.17
N CYS A 173 7.55 7.42 15.08
CA CYS A 173 7.95 8.05 16.34
C CYS A 173 8.79 9.32 16.13
N ASN A 174 9.65 9.35 15.11
CA ASN A 174 10.44 10.53 14.78
C ASN A 174 9.53 11.71 14.37
N LEU A 175 8.46 11.42 13.62
CA LEU A 175 7.49 12.42 13.17
C LEU A 175 6.67 13.06 14.28
N LEU A 176 6.61 12.46 15.47
CA LEU A 176 6.02 13.12 16.64
C LEU A 176 6.76 14.41 17.06
N SER A 177 7.99 14.61 16.57
CA SER A 177 8.76 15.84 16.78
C SER A 177 8.80 16.74 15.54
N ASP A 178 7.99 16.46 14.51
CA ASP A 178 8.01 17.24 13.27
C ASP A 178 7.67 18.71 13.55
N PRO A 179 8.31 19.69 12.88
CA PRO A 179 7.96 21.10 13.04
C PRO A 179 6.50 21.40 12.66
N THR A 180 5.90 20.62 11.75
CA THR A 180 4.54 20.80 11.25
C THR A 180 3.53 20.08 12.14
N CYS A 181 2.49 20.77 12.61
CA CYS A 181 1.48 20.19 13.51
C CYS A 181 0.75 19.01 12.88
N GLN A 182 0.30 19.18 11.64
CA GLN A 182 -0.43 18.16 10.87
C GLN A 182 0.36 16.86 10.73
N VAL A 183 1.69 16.95 10.57
CA VAL A 183 2.55 15.75 10.50
C VAL A 183 2.63 15.05 11.85
N ARG A 184 2.71 15.80 12.97
CA ARG A 184 2.67 15.22 14.32
C ARG A 184 1.33 14.55 14.61
N ASP A 185 0.23 15.17 14.20
CA ASP A 185 -1.14 14.64 14.38
C ASP A 185 -1.36 13.37 13.54
N GLY A 186 -0.87 13.37 12.29
CA GLY A 186 -0.85 12.18 11.43
C GLY A 186 -0.01 11.05 12.02
N ALA A 187 1.16 11.37 12.59
CA ALA A 187 2.00 10.37 13.25
C ALA A 187 1.35 9.78 14.50
N MET A 188 0.65 10.59 15.30
CA MET A 188 -0.13 10.10 16.44
C MET A 188 -1.26 9.18 15.96
N SER A 189 -1.96 9.56 14.88
CA SER A 189 -3.02 8.75 14.29
C SER A 189 -2.50 7.39 13.79
N CYS A 190 -1.31 7.36 13.18
CA CYS A 190 -0.64 6.11 12.82
C CYS A 190 -0.37 5.21 14.03
N LEU A 191 0.15 5.76 15.13
CA LEU A 191 0.44 4.96 16.33
C LEU A 191 -0.83 4.40 16.95
N VAL A 192 -1.90 5.19 16.95
CA VAL A 192 -3.23 4.74 17.36
C VAL A 192 -3.70 3.60 16.47
N GLU A 193 -3.64 3.74 15.15
CA GLU A 193 -4.08 2.68 14.23
C GLU A 193 -3.25 1.40 14.38
N ILE A 194 -1.93 1.52 14.47
CA ILE A 194 -1.03 0.40 14.75
C ILE A 194 -1.43 -0.31 16.06
N TYR A 195 -1.73 0.45 17.11
CA TYR A 195 -2.21 -0.11 18.37
C TYR A 195 -3.56 -0.81 18.24
N ARG A 196 -4.52 -0.27 17.47
CA ARG A 196 -5.82 -0.91 17.22
C ARG A 196 -5.68 -2.29 16.59
N HIS A 197 -4.68 -2.48 15.73
CA HIS A 197 -4.41 -3.76 15.07
C HIS A 197 -3.53 -4.72 15.88
N VAL A 198 -2.55 -4.21 16.63
CA VAL A 198 -1.48 -5.03 17.27
C VAL A 198 -1.64 -5.16 18.79
N GLY A 199 -2.28 -4.19 19.45
CA GLY A 199 -2.46 -4.16 20.90
C GLY A 199 -1.20 -3.82 21.70
N GLU A 200 -1.10 -4.36 22.92
CA GLU A 200 -0.12 -3.98 23.95
C GLU A 200 1.35 -4.15 23.55
N ARG A 201 1.64 -5.02 22.58
CA ARG A 201 2.99 -5.20 22.04
C ARG A 201 3.60 -3.88 21.55
N VAL A 202 2.77 -2.99 21.00
CA VAL A 202 3.20 -1.64 20.56
C VAL A 202 3.72 -0.81 21.73
N ARG A 203 3.09 -0.89 22.91
CA ARG A 203 3.55 -0.15 24.09
C ARG A 203 4.92 -0.61 24.55
N THR A 204 5.13 -1.93 24.58
CA THR A 204 6.43 -2.50 24.96
C THR A 204 7.53 -2.06 24.02
N ASP A 205 7.25 -2.02 22.72
CA ASP A 205 8.23 -1.58 21.72
C ASP A 205 8.52 -0.09 21.83
N LEU A 206 7.51 0.75 22.08
CA LEU A 206 7.68 2.20 22.27
C LEU A 206 8.51 2.53 23.51
N SER A 207 8.29 1.85 24.64
CA SER A 207 9.05 2.05 25.87
C SER A 207 10.55 1.80 25.69
N LYS A 208 10.94 0.92 24.75
CA LYS A 208 12.34 0.60 24.45
C LYS A 208 13.02 1.59 23.52
N LYS A 209 12.29 2.54 22.91
CA LYS A 209 12.84 3.49 21.91
C LYS A 209 13.53 4.72 22.51
N GLY A 210 13.51 4.90 23.84
CA GLY A 210 14.15 6.05 24.49
C GLY A 210 13.49 7.39 24.16
N LEU A 211 12.18 7.39 23.86
CA LEU A 211 11.41 8.61 23.68
C LEU A 211 11.31 9.40 25.01
N PRO A 212 11.21 10.75 24.98
CA PRO A 212 11.00 11.53 26.19
C PRO A 212 9.76 11.06 26.97
N GLN A 213 9.86 10.96 28.29
CA GLN A 213 8.79 10.40 29.13
C GLN A 213 7.45 11.12 28.97
N SER A 214 7.46 12.46 28.85
CA SER A 214 6.26 13.26 28.60
C SER A 214 5.54 12.84 27.30
N ARG A 215 6.31 12.45 26.28
CA ARG A 215 5.79 12.03 24.99
C ARG A 215 5.24 10.61 25.04
N LEU A 216 5.93 9.70 25.73
CA LEU A 216 5.42 8.35 26.01
C LEU A 216 4.09 8.42 26.77
N ASN A 217 4.00 9.28 27.79
CA ASN A 217 2.77 9.47 28.56
C ASN A 217 1.61 9.97 27.67
N ALA A 218 1.89 10.92 26.76
CA ALA A 218 0.88 11.42 25.82
C ALA A 218 0.41 10.33 24.85
N ILE A 219 1.33 9.53 24.30
CA ILE A 219 1.00 8.39 23.44
C ILE A 219 0.14 7.39 24.23
N PHE A 220 0.60 6.92 25.39
CA PHE A 220 -0.11 5.91 26.18
C PHE A 220 -1.48 6.39 26.64
N SER A 221 -1.63 7.66 27.01
CA SER A 221 -2.95 8.24 27.31
C SER A 221 -3.90 8.12 26.12
N LYS A 222 -3.40 8.36 24.89
CA LYS A 222 -4.19 8.21 23.67
C LYS A 222 -4.53 6.74 23.39
N LEU A 223 -3.59 5.82 23.63
CA LEU A 223 -3.83 4.39 23.48
C LEU A 223 -4.87 3.89 24.51
N ASP A 224 -4.83 4.39 25.74
CA ASP A 224 -5.81 4.09 26.79
C ASP A 224 -7.22 4.58 26.42
N GLU A 225 -7.34 5.74 25.77
CA GLU A 225 -8.62 6.22 25.25
C GLU A 225 -9.20 5.27 24.21
N VAL A 226 -8.36 4.81 23.27
CA VAL A 226 -8.76 3.88 22.22
C VAL A 226 -9.21 2.55 22.81
N GLN A 227 -8.44 2.01 23.76
CA GLN A 227 -8.79 0.78 24.47
C GLN A 227 -10.12 0.90 25.22
N ARG A 228 -10.32 2.00 25.97
CA ARG A 228 -11.58 2.25 26.70
C ARG A 228 -12.78 2.45 25.78
N SER A 229 -12.57 2.98 24.58
CA SER A 229 -13.63 3.19 23.59
C SER A 229 -14.11 1.91 22.90
N GLY A 230 -13.44 0.77 23.11
CA GLY A 230 -13.79 -0.50 22.46
C GLY A 230 -13.46 -0.56 20.96
N ASN A 231 -12.77 0.44 20.42
CA ASN A 231 -12.45 0.56 18.99
C ASN A 231 -11.24 -0.29 18.54
N MET A 232 -10.94 -1.37 19.25
CA MET A 232 -9.84 -2.28 18.90
C MET A 232 -10.26 -3.23 17.78
N ILE A 233 -9.41 -3.42 16.77
CA ILE A 233 -9.69 -4.30 15.62
C ILE A 233 -9.13 -5.71 15.86
N LEU A 234 -8.01 -5.83 16.59
CA LEU A 234 -7.36 -7.09 16.97
C LEU A 234 -7.32 -8.10 15.81
N SER A 235 -6.31 -8.00 14.95
CA SER A 235 -6.19 -8.87 13.77
C SER A 235 -6.35 -10.35 14.15
N SER A 236 -7.19 -11.11 13.41
CA SER A 236 -7.87 -12.38 13.74
C SER A 236 -7.14 -13.46 14.57
N ASN A 237 -5.82 -13.41 14.73
CA ASN A 237 -5.08 -14.27 15.66
C ASN A 237 -5.14 -13.79 17.11
N ALA A 238 -5.49 -12.53 17.35
CA ALA A 238 -5.71 -12.02 18.70
C ALA A 238 -6.97 -12.63 19.35
N TRP A 239 -7.98 -13.03 18.56
CA TRP A 239 -9.09 -13.83 19.08
C TRP A 239 -8.62 -15.22 19.54
N TRP A 240 -7.70 -15.88 18.82
CA TRP A 240 -7.15 -17.17 19.26
C TRP A 240 -6.27 -17.04 20.51
N VAL A 241 -5.42 -16.00 20.57
CA VAL A 241 -4.57 -15.73 21.75
C VAL A 241 -5.40 -15.32 22.97
N LEU A 242 -6.45 -14.49 22.78
CA LEU A 242 -7.36 -14.14 23.87
C LEU A 242 -8.27 -15.31 24.28
N VAL A 243 -8.60 -16.23 23.37
CA VAL A 243 -9.30 -17.48 23.70
C VAL A 243 -8.36 -18.41 24.49
N GLU A 244 -7.07 -18.51 24.15
CA GLU A 244 -6.09 -19.24 24.96
C GLU A 244 -5.87 -18.61 26.35
N GLU A 245 -5.83 -17.28 26.45
CA GLU A 245 -5.73 -16.58 27.75
C GLU A 245 -7.03 -16.66 28.58
N SER A 246 -8.19 -16.77 27.93
CA SER A 246 -9.50 -16.93 28.61
C SER A 246 -9.75 -18.38 29.05
N TYR A 247 -9.17 -19.36 28.35
CA TYR A 247 -9.17 -20.77 28.72
C TYR A 247 -7.82 -21.16 29.31
N GLY A 248 -7.48 -20.56 30.45
CA GLY A 248 -6.30 -20.94 31.21
C GLY A 248 -6.25 -22.45 31.48
N GLU A 249 -5.10 -23.05 31.17
CA GLU A 249 -4.48 -24.18 31.87
C GLU A 249 -5.43 -25.16 32.60
N GLN A 250 -6.28 -25.85 31.85
CA GLN A 250 -6.78 -27.16 32.25
C GLN A 250 -6.62 -28.13 31.08
N GLN A 251 -5.41 -28.71 30.98
CA GLN A 251 -5.26 -29.98 30.28
C GLN A 251 -5.95 -31.07 31.12
N PRO A 252 -6.98 -31.78 30.62
CA PRO A 252 -7.28 -33.09 31.16
C PRO A 252 -6.17 -34.04 30.69
N LYS A 253 -5.37 -34.52 31.64
CA LYS A 253 -4.48 -35.65 31.40
C LYS A 253 -5.31 -36.85 30.96
N GLY A 254 -5.04 -37.29 29.74
CA GLY A 254 -5.38 -38.62 29.27
C GLY A 254 -6.47 -38.64 28.22
N TRP A 255 -6.08 -38.60 26.95
CA TRP A 255 -6.63 -39.47 25.91
C TRP A 255 -5.55 -39.65 24.84
N LEU A 256 -4.87 -40.79 24.92
CA LEU A 256 -4.03 -41.32 23.86
C LEU A 256 -4.95 -41.88 22.76
N GLY A 257 -4.67 -41.53 21.51
CA GLY A 257 -4.87 -42.45 20.40
C GLY A 257 -5.88 -42.05 19.32
N SER A 258 -5.51 -42.47 18.10
CA SER A 258 -6.27 -42.61 16.86
C SER A 258 -6.48 -41.39 15.97
N GLU A 259 -5.71 -41.41 14.88
CA GLU A 259 -6.16 -41.31 13.48
C GLU A 259 -6.87 -40.02 13.04
N PHE A 260 -6.26 -39.31 12.08
CA PHE A 260 -6.75 -39.33 10.69
C PHE A 260 -5.71 -38.67 9.78
N GLN A 261 -5.03 -39.52 9.01
CA GLN A 261 -4.22 -39.16 7.84
C GLN A 261 -5.12 -39.36 6.63
N VAL A 262 -5.41 -38.32 5.85
CA VAL A 262 -5.93 -38.45 4.48
C VAL A 262 -5.30 -37.39 3.58
N GLU A 263 -4.29 -37.81 2.82
CA GLU A 263 -3.91 -37.27 1.51
C GLU A 263 -5.15 -37.31 0.59
N GLY A 264 -5.45 -36.33 -0.28
CA GLY A 264 -4.66 -35.98 -1.45
C GLY A 264 -5.43 -36.34 -2.74
N ARG A 265 -5.62 -35.31 -3.60
CA ARG A 265 -5.78 -35.30 -5.07
C ARG A 265 -6.92 -36.09 -5.76
N ALA A 266 -7.55 -35.36 -6.67
CA ALA A 266 -8.28 -35.84 -7.83
C ALA A 266 -7.41 -36.71 -8.77
N ILE A 267 -8.06 -37.64 -9.49
CA ILE A 267 -7.86 -37.95 -10.91
C ILE A 267 -9.07 -38.79 -11.40
N GLU A 268 -9.62 -38.37 -12.53
CA GLU A 268 -10.63 -39.07 -13.35
C GLU A 268 -10.13 -40.43 -13.87
N ARG A 269 -11.06 -41.38 -14.11
CA ARG A 269 -11.26 -42.10 -15.39
C ARG A 269 -12.22 -43.28 -15.22
N GLY A 270 -13.41 -43.12 -15.83
CA GLY A 270 -14.07 -44.00 -16.79
C GLY A 270 -14.12 -45.54 -16.65
N VAL A 271 -15.28 -46.04 -17.08
CA VAL A 271 -15.50 -47.19 -18.00
C VAL A 271 -16.09 -48.49 -17.41
N HIS A 272 -17.30 -48.83 -17.91
CA HIS A 272 -17.98 -50.14 -18.02
C HIS A 272 -18.31 -50.88 -16.69
N ARG A 273 -19.51 -51.41 -16.46
CA ARG A 273 -20.57 -51.99 -17.32
C ARG A 273 -21.90 -51.92 -16.58
#